data_AF-A0A1V2L111-F1
#
_entry.id   AF-A0A1V2L111-F1
#
_cell.length_a   1.000
_cell.length_b   1.000
_cell.length_c   1.000
_cell.angle_alpha   90.00
_cell.angle_beta   90.00
_cell.angle_gamma   90.00
#
_symmetry.space_group_name_H-M   'P 1'
#
loop_
_entity.id
_entity.type
_entity.pdbx_description
1 polymer ?
#
loop_
_entity_poly.entity_id
_entity_poly.type
_entity_poly.pdbx_seq_one_letter_code
_entity_poly.pdbx_strand_id
1 'polypeptide(L)'
;MTESADLVATSRSLGYAMAKLSVVSDQQVLATATATSVIESASSAINVASSSLLSISSELNQFGFTPNYAINLIFAIIMGMTFAAHGVLMVFYHTWWFSITHLFATGF
;
A
#
# COMPACT_ATOMS: atom_id res chain seq x y z
N MET A 1 10.57 21.00 -22.03
CA MET A 1 10.89 19.62 -21.58
C MET A 1 9.65 18.93 -20.99
N THR A 2 8.46 19.20 -21.52
CA THR A 2 7.17 18.88 -20.88
C THR A 2 6.40 17.79 -21.62
N GLU A 3 6.53 17.71 -22.95
CA GLU A 3 5.80 16.77 -23.79
C GLU A 3 6.24 15.31 -23.59
N SER A 4 7.53 15.06 -23.42
CA SER A 4 8.05 13.70 -23.15
C SER A 4 7.65 13.17 -21.77
N ALA A 5 7.57 14.03 -20.76
CA ALA A 5 7.12 13.65 -19.42
C ALA A 5 5.62 13.30 -19.40
N ASP A 6 4.81 14.04 -20.17
CA ASP A 6 3.38 13.80 -20.32
C ASP A 6 3.07 12.50 -21.08
N LEU A 7 3.85 12.19 -22.12
CA LEU A 7 3.78 10.92 -22.84
C LEU A 7 4.17 9.72 -21.95
N VAL A 8 5.19 9.87 -21.10
CA VAL A 8 5.61 8.83 -20.14
C VAL A 8 4.53 8.63 -19.06
N ALA A 9 3.94 9.70 -18.55
CA ALA A 9 2.84 9.60 -17.58
C ALA A 9 1.60 8.93 -18.20
N THR A 10 1.24 9.32 -19.42
CA THR A 10 0.09 8.76 -20.15
C THR A 10 0.29 7.29 -20.46
N SER A 11 1.44 6.90 -21.01
CA SER A 11 1.76 5.49 -21.32
C SER A 11 1.75 4.60 -20.07
N ARG A 12 2.24 5.10 -18.93
CA ARG A 12 2.17 4.39 -17.64
C ARG A 12 0.74 4.23 -17.15
N SER A 13 -0.09 5.28 -17.24
CA SER A 13 -1.50 5.21 -16.84
C SER A 13 -2.29 4.20 -17.69
N LEU A 14 -2.00 4.13 -18.99
CA LEU A 14 -2.59 3.18 -19.91
C LEU A 14 -2.13 1.75 -19.59
N GLY A 15 -0.83 1.54 -19.38
CA GLY A 15 -0.29 0.23 -18.97
C GLY A 15 -0.88 -0.27 -17.66
N TYR A 16 -1.08 0.63 -16.69
CA TYR A 16 -1.73 0.32 -15.42
C TYR A 16 -3.21 -0.05 -15.59
N ALA A 17 -3.94 0.68 -16.43
CA ALA A 17 -5.34 0.37 -16.74
C ALA A 17 -5.50 -0.98 -17.46
N MET A 18 -4.62 -1.27 -18.43
CA MET A 18 -4.62 -2.53 -19.17
C MET A 18 -4.29 -3.71 -18.25
N ALA A 19 -3.29 -3.58 -17.38
CA ALA A 19 -2.94 -4.63 -16.43
C ALA A 19 -4.07 -4.87 -15.41
N LYS A 20 -4.74 -3.81 -14.92
CA LYS A 20 -5.95 -3.96 -14.10
C LYS A 20 -7.09 -4.66 -14.83
N LEU A 21 -7.33 -4.29 -16.10
CA LEU A 21 -8.37 -4.92 -16.91
C LEU A 21 -8.10 -6.42 -17.09
N SER A 22 -6.85 -6.81 -17.36
CA SER A 22 -6.44 -8.22 -17.48
C SER A 22 -6.70 -8.98 -16.18
N VAL A 23 -6.32 -8.43 -15.01
CA VAL A 23 -6.59 -9.08 -13.72
C VAL A 23 -8.08 -9.30 -13.51
N VAL A 24 -8.91 -8.30 -13.80
CA VAL A 24 -10.37 -8.40 -13.63
C VAL A 24 -10.98 -9.41 -14.59
N SER A 25 -10.57 -9.41 -15.87
CA SER A 25 -11.07 -10.39 -16.84
C SER A 25 -10.67 -11.82 -16.47
N ASP A 26 -9.43 -12.02 -16.04
CA ASP A 26 -8.93 -13.35 -15.67
C ASP A 26 -9.53 -13.84 -14.35
N GLN A 27 -9.84 -12.94 -13.41
CA GLN A 27 -10.62 -13.27 -12.21
C GLN A 27 -12.04 -13.72 -12.55
N GLN A 28 -12.67 -13.10 -13.55
CA GLN A 28 -13.99 -13.51 -14.03
C GLN A 28 -13.95 -14.90 -14.70
N VAL A 29 -12.88 -15.18 -15.46
CA VAL A 29 -12.62 -16.51 -16.01
C VAL A 29 -12.43 -17.52 -14.87
N LEU A 30 -11.62 -17.21 -13.86
CA LEU A 30 -11.39 -18.07 -12.70
C LEU A 30 -12.68 -18.39 -11.93
N ALA A 31 -13.58 -17.40 -11.79
CA ALA A 31 -14.85 -17.57 -11.11
C ALA A 31 -15.85 -18.46 -11.87
N THR A 32 -15.70 -18.57 -13.20
CA THR A 32 -16.62 -19.31 -14.07
C THR A 32 -16.02 -20.64 -14.56
N ALA A 33 -14.70 -20.79 -14.50
CA ALA A 33 -14.00 -21.95 -15.00
C ALA A 33 -14.15 -23.15 -14.05
N THR A 34 -14.62 -24.28 -14.60
CA THR A 34 -14.65 -25.59 -13.89
C THR A 34 -13.48 -26.48 -14.31
N ALA A 35 -12.84 -26.19 -15.45
CA ALA A 35 -11.70 -26.95 -15.96
C ALA A 35 -10.40 -26.50 -15.28
N THR A 36 -9.66 -27.44 -14.67
CA THR A 36 -8.42 -27.19 -13.94
C THR A 36 -7.35 -26.46 -14.77
N SER A 37 -7.22 -26.80 -16.06
CA SER A 37 -6.26 -26.13 -16.96
C SER A 37 -6.56 -24.64 -17.19
N VAL A 38 -7.84 -24.27 -17.20
CA VAL A 38 -8.27 -22.87 -17.38
C VAL A 38 -8.06 -22.09 -16.09
N ILE A 39 -8.29 -22.73 -14.94
CA ILE A 39 -8.02 -22.15 -13.61
C ILE A 39 -6.52 -21.85 -13.46
N GLU A 40 -5.65 -22.80 -13.81
CA GLU A 40 -4.20 -22.62 -13.75
C GLU A 40 -3.71 -21.53 -14.70
N SER A 41 -4.21 -21.51 -15.94
CA SER A 41 -3.86 -20.48 -16.91
C SER A 41 -4.30 -19.08 -16.46
N ALA A 42 -5.53 -18.95 -15.96
CA ALA A 42 -6.06 -17.68 -15.46
C ALA A 42 -5.30 -17.21 -14.21
N SER A 43 -4.96 -18.12 -13.29
CA SER A 43 -4.14 -17.80 -12.11
C SER A 43 -2.72 -17.35 -12.49
N SER A 44 -2.11 -17.98 -13.50
CA SER A 44 -0.80 -17.57 -14.02
C SER A 44 -0.88 -16.18 -14.66
N ALA A 45 -1.90 -15.92 -15.48
CA ALA A 45 -2.13 -14.61 -16.09
C ALA A 45 -2.34 -13.51 -15.04
N ILE A 46 -3.12 -13.77 -13.99
CA ILE A 46 -3.29 -12.87 -12.85
C ILE A 46 -1.94 -12.56 -12.18
N ASN A 47 -1.09 -13.56 -11.97
CA ASN A 47 0.23 -13.36 -11.36
C ASN A 47 1.16 -12.49 -12.22
N VAL A 48 1.14 -12.71 -13.53
CA VAL A 48 1.92 -11.88 -14.48
C VAL A 48 1.41 -10.45 -14.47
N ALA A 49 0.10 -10.25 -14.61
CA ALA A 49 -0.50 -8.92 -14.61
C ALA A 49 -0.30 -8.18 -13.27
N SER A 50 -0.38 -8.90 -12.15
CA SER A 50 -0.09 -8.37 -10.81
C SER A 50 1.38 -7.96 -10.65
N SER A 51 2.31 -8.74 -11.21
CA SER A 51 3.74 -8.39 -11.21
C SER A 51 4.01 -7.13 -12.04
N SER A 52 3.34 -6.98 -13.19
CA SER A 52 3.40 -5.74 -13.98
C SER A 52 2.84 -4.54 -13.23
N LEU A 53 1.72 -4.69 -12.51
CA LEU A 53 1.15 -3.64 -11.66
C LEU A 53 2.11 -3.24 -10.53
N LEU A 54 2.77 -4.21 -9.89
CA LEU A 54 3.78 -3.95 -8.87
C LEU A 54 5.00 -3.21 -9.44
N SER A 55 5.45 -3.57 -10.64
CA SER A 55 6.54 -2.87 -11.32
C SER A 55 6.18 -1.41 -11.61
N ILE A 56 5.00 -1.16 -12.18
CA ILE A 56 4.51 0.19 -12.45
C ILE A 56 4.34 0.99 -11.15
N SER A 57 3.80 0.36 -10.11
CA SER A 57 3.65 0.97 -8.79
C SER A 57 4.99 1.29 -8.14
N SER A 58 6.01 0.45 -8.33
CA SER A 58 7.37 0.68 -7.83
C SER A 58 8.05 1.83 -8.59
N GLU A 59 7.85 1.93 -9.90
CA GLU A 59 8.36 3.05 -10.71
C GLU A 59 7.71 4.39 -10.35
N LEU A 60 6.44 4.38 -9.95
CA LEU A 60 5.70 5.55 -9.48
C LEU A 60 5.98 5.89 -8.01
N ASN A 61 6.64 4.99 -7.27
CA ASN A 61 6.96 5.21 -5.88
C ASN A 61 8.12 6.20 -5.75
N GLN A 62 7.78 7.47 -5.53
CA GLN A 62 8.75 8.55 -5.32
C GLN A 62 9.73 8.29 -4.16
N PHE A 63 9.31 7.49 -3.18
CA PHE A 63 10.10 7.22 -1.97
C PHE A 63 11.00 5.98 -2.11
N GLY A 64 10.91 5.24 -3.22
CA GLY A 64 11.75 4.07 -3.51
C GLY A 64 11.59 2.91 -2.51
N PHE A 65 10.60 2.99 -1.60
CA PHE A 65 10.39 2.00 -0.54
C PHE A 65 8.93 1.58 -0.51
N THR A 66 8.66 0.29 -0.67
CA THR A 66 7.31 -0.25 -0.52
C THR A 66 6.97 -0.32 0.97
N PRO A 67 5.92 0.36 1.46
CA PRO A 67 5.55 0.32 2.87
C PRO A 67 5.30 -1.12 3.32
N ASN A 68 5.99 -1.56 4.38
CA ASN A 68 5.79 -2.89 4.93
C ASN A 68 4.61 -2.86 5.90
N TYR A 69 3.48 -3.44 5.48
CA TYR A 69 2.25 -3.44 6.27
C TYR A 69 2.43 -4.08 7.66
N ALA A 70 3.17 -5.18 7.76
CA ALA A 70 3.39 -5.88 9.02
C ALA A 70 4.22 -5.04 10.01
N ILE A 71 5.30 -4.44 9.53
CA ILE A 71 6.16 -3.57 10.35
C ILE A 71 5.39 -2.30 10.76
N ASN A 72 4.66 -1.69 9.82
CA ASN A 72 3.86 -0.51 10.10
C ASN A 72 2.75 -0.80 11.14
N LEU A 73 2.13 -1.98 11.08
CA LEU A 73 1.14 -2.42 12.07
C LEU A 73 1.77 -2.60 13.46
N ILE A 74 2.96 -3.23 13.55
CA ILE A 74 3.69 -3.38 14.81
C ILE A 74 4.00 -2.01 15.42
N PHE A 75 4.49 -1.07 14.61
CA PHE A 75 4.74 0.29 15.08
C PHE A 75 3.46 1.00 15.53
N ALA A 76 2.34 0.82 14.81
CA ALA A 76 1.05 1.39 15.21
C ALA A 76 0.60 0.88 16.59
N ILE A 77 0.79 -0.42 16.87
CA ILE A 77 0.48 -1.02 18.17
C ILE A 77 1.37 -0.42 19.27
N ILE A 78 2.68 -0.34 19.05
CA ILE A 78 3.64 0.21 20.01
C ILE A 78 3.31 1.69 20.32
N MET A 79 3.03 2.48 19.29
CA MET A 79 2.66 3.89 19.46
C MET A 79 1.31 4.03 20.18
N GLY A 80 0.33 3.19 19.88
CA GLY A 80 -0.95 3.15 20.58
C GLY A 80 -0.80 2.84 22.07
N MET A 81 0.01 1.85 22.42
CA MET A 81 0.31 1.54 23.82
C MET A 81 1.04 2.70 24.52
N THR A 82 2.00 3.32 23.85
CA THR A 82 2.75 4.46 24.39
C THR A 82 1.81 5.64 24.63
N PHE A 83 0.91 5.94 23.68
CA PHE A 83 -0.08 6.99 23.81
C PHE A 83 -1.06 6.73 24.97
N ALA A 84 -1.54 5.48 25.12
CA ALA A 84 -2.40 5.09 26.23
C ALA A 84 -1.70 5.25 27.58
N ALA A 85 -0.44 4.79 27.70
CA ALA A 85 0.36 4.98 28.90
C ALA A 85 0.55 6.47 29.23
N HIS A 86 0.75 7.31 28.21
CA HIS A 86 0.87 8.75 28.41
C HIS A 86 -0.45 9.39 28.85
N GLY A 87 -1.59 8.96 28.30
CA GLY A 87 -2.91 9.39 28.73
C GLY A 87 -3.18 9.05 30.20
N VAL A 88 -2.79 7.85 30.65
CA VAL A 88 -2.90 7.45 32.05
C VAL A 88 -2.04 8.35 32.94
N LEU A 89 -0.77 8.57 32.58
CA LEU A 89 0.12 9.44 33.35
C LEU A 89 -0.40 10.88 33.42
N MET A 90 -1.01 11.39 32.34
CA MET A 90 -1.63 12.72 32.31
C MET A 90 -2.76 12.86 33.34
N VAL A 91 -3.61 11.84 33.49
CA VAL A 91 -4.73 11.84 34.44
C VAL A 91 -4.23 11.80 35.89
N PHE A 92 -3.21 10.98 36.19
CA PHE A 92 -2.75 10.81 37.57
C PHE A 92 -1.80 11.91 38.06
N TYR A 93 -0.91 12.40 37.18
CA TYR A 93 0.14 13.34 37.59
C TYR A 93 -0.20 14.80 37.26
N HIS A 94 -1.35 15.08 36.63
CA HIS A 94 -1.83 16.44 36.31
C HIS A 94 -0.78 17.37 35.67
N THR A 95 0.23 16.81 35.03
CA THR A 95 1.40 17.56 34.55
C THR A 95 1.25 17.76 33.06
N TRP A 96 0.71 18.92 32.69
CA TRP A 96 0.48 19.30 31.29
C TRP A 96 1.74 19.20 30.41
N TRP A 97 2.92 19.40 31.03
CA TRP A 97 4.23 19.28 30.38
C TRP A 97 4.53 17.87 29.85
N PHE A 98 3.97 16.83 30.45
CA PHE A 98 4.21 15.44 30.03
C PHE A 98 3.51 15.12 28.70
N SER A 99 2.36 15.74 28.42
CA SER A 99 1.66 15.56 27.16
C SER A 99 2.29 16.37 26.02
N ILE A 100 2.86 17.54 26.34
CA ILE A 100 3.56 18.37 25.36
C ILE A 100 4.78 17.66 24.79
N THR A 101 5.63 17.08 25.66
CA THR A 101 6.83 16.39 25.20
C THR A 101 6.50 15.21 24.30
N HIS A 102 5.41 14.49 24.58
CA HIS A 102 4.93 13.40 23.73
C HIS A 102 4.52 13.92 22.34
N LEU A 103 3.70 14.98 22.27
CA LEU A 103 3.22 15.54 21.01
C LEU A 103 4.37 16.06 20.12
N PHE A 104 5.33 16.79 20.70
CA PHE A 104 6.52 17.27 19.98
C PHE A 104 7.45 16.12 19.57
N ALA A 105 7.62 15.09 20.40
CA ALA A 105 8.43 13.92 20.05
C ALA A 105 7.83 13.12 18.90
N THR A 106 6.49 13.10 18.78
CA THR A 106 5.79 12.43 17.67
C THR A 106 5.64 13.28 16.41
N GLY A 107 6.12 14.52 16.42
CA GLY A 107 6.18 15.39 15.24
C GLY A 107 4.84 15.99 14.80
N PHE A 108 3.91 16.25 15.73
CA PHE A 108 2.73 17.08 15.48
C PHE A 108 3.06 18.58 15.44
#